data_AF-A0A7X9EG91-F1
#
_entry.id   AF-A0A7X9EG91-F1
#
_cell.length_a   1.000
_cell.length_b   1.000
_cell.length_c   1.000
_cell.angle_alpha   90.00
_cell.angle_beta   90.00
_cell.angle_gamma   90.00
#
_symmetry.space_group_name_H-M   'P 1'
#
loop_
_entity.id
_entity.type
_entity.pdbx_description
1 polymer ?
#
loop_
_entity_poly.entity_id
_entity_poly.type
_entity_poly.pdbx_seq_one_letter_code
_entity_poly.pdbx_strand_id
1 'polypeptide(L)'
;MNNKRLKLFGSRLKETIEEKGMTVNEISRATKIRKVFIEALINGDKENLPDNVFVIGYLKAILDFLKVDKDSFIEEYKAMADSEEVSEGKVKEDFSPLPEFKSKSNCLLWT
;
A
#
# COMPACT_ATOMS: atom_id res chain seq x y z
N MET A 1 -2.90 -4.10 23.38
CA MET A 1 -1.75 -3.36 22.83
C MET A 1 -2.27 -2.07 22.21
N ASN A 2 -1.74 -0.91 22.63
CA ASN A 2 -2.30 0.40 22.29
C ASN A 2 -1.68 0.92 20.97
N ASN A 3 -2.19 0.49 19.82
CA ASN A 3 -1.81 0.98 18.49
C ASN A 3 -2.37 2.39 18.17
N LYS A 4 -2.42 3.29 19.17
CA LYS A 4 -3.09 4.59 19.07
C LYS A 4 -2.50 5.49 17.99
N ARG A 5 -1.17 5.45 17.79
CA ARG A 5 -0.48 6.25 16.76
C ARG A 5 -0.87 5.79 15.36
N LEU A 6 -0.90 4.47 15.12
CA LEU A 6 -1.27 3.90 13.83
C LEU A 6 -2.73 4.21 13.46
N LYS A 7 -3.65 4.16 14.43
CA LYS A 7 -5.05 4.54 14.21
C LYS A 7 -5.20 6.02 13.84
N LEU A 8 -4.46 6.91 14.50
CA LEU A 8 -4.50 8.34 14.19
C LEU A 8 -3.97 8.62 12.78
N PHE A 9 -2.89 7.94 12.40
CA PHE A 9 -2.33 8.02 11.05
C PHE A 9 -3.32 7.50 9.99
N GLY A 10 -3.93 6.35 10.24
CA GLY A 10 -4.95 5.78 9.35
C GLY A 10 -6.15 6.69 9.14
N SER A 11 -6.64 7.33 10.21
CA SER A 11 -7.72 8.33 10.12
C SER A 11 -7.34 9.54 9.27
N ARG A 12 -6.11 10.05 9.38
CA ARG A 12 -5.62 11.15 8.53
C ARG A 12 -5.52 10.74 7.08
N LEU A 13 -4.98 9.55 6.81
CA LEU A 13 -4.89 9.03 5.46
C LEU A 13 -6.28 8.88 4.83
N LYS A 14 -7.27 8.44 5.63
CA LYS A 14 -8.67 8.36 5.21
C LYS A 14 -9.24 9.72 4.82
N GLU A 15 -9.04 10.72 5.68
CA GLU A 15 -9.48 12.09 5.43
C GLU A 15 -8.90 12.62 4.11
N THR A 16 -7.60 12.44 3.88
CA THR A 16 -6.95 12.83 2.62
C THR A 16 -7.55 12.13 1.40
N ILE A 17 -7.93 10.85 1.52
CA ILE A 17 -8.59 10.10 0.44
C ILE A 17 -10.00 10.64 0.16
N GLU A 18 -10.76 10.92 1.21
CA GLU A 18 -12.11 11.48 1.14
C GLU A 18 -12.10 12.90 0.56
N GLU A 19 -11.12 13.73 0.93
CA GLU A 19 -10.90 15.07 0.37
C GLU A 19 -10.60 15.04 -1.13
N LYS A 20 -9.90 14.00 -1.60
CA LYS A 20 -9.62 13.78 -3.03
C LYS A 20 -10.80 13.14 -3.76
N GLY A 21 -11.88 12.77 -3.05
CA GLY A 21 -13.06 12.13 -3.63
C GLY A 21 -12.78 10.73 -4.19
N MET A 22 -11.74 10.05 -3.69
CA MET A 22 -11.36 8.73 -4.18
C MET A 22 -11.89 7.61 -3.28
N THR A 23 -12.18 6.47 -3.88
CA THR A 23 -12.60 5.27 -3.13
C THR A 23 -11.45 4.28 -2.96
N VAL A 24 -11.51 3.47 -1.89
CA VAL A 24 -10.55 2.36 -1.67
C VAL A 24 -10.51 1.41 -2.87
N ASN A 25 -11.64 1.22 -3.56
CA ASN A 25 -11.72 0.43 -4.78
C ASN A 25 -10.88 0.99 -5.92
N GLU A 26 -10.89 2.31 -6.12
CA GLU A 26 -10.11 2.97 -7.16
C GLU A 26 -8.63 2.94 -6.85
N ILE A 27 -8.25 3.22 -5.60
CA ILE A 27 -6.86 3.14 -5.15
C ILE A 27 -6.34 1.72 -5.34
N SER A 28 -7.12 0.71 -4.96
CA SER A 28 -6.78 -0.71 -5.17
C SER A 28 -6.58 -1.04 -6.65
N ARG A 29 -7.45 -0.53 -7.55
CA ARG A 29 -7.32 -0.75 -9.00
C ARG A 29 -6.11 -0.06 -9.60
N ALA A 30 -5.82 1.17 -9.17
CA ALA A 30 -4.70 1.96 -9.68
C ALA A 30 -3.35 1.43 -9.20
N THR A 31 -3.23 1.12 -7.92
CA THR A 31 -1.98 0.67 -7.28
C THR A 31 -1.76 -0.84 -7.38
N LYS A 32 -2.79 -1.60 -7.74
CA LYS A 32 -2.84 -3.08 -7.70
C LYS A 32 -2.65 -3.67 -6.30
N ILE A 33 -2.86 -2.88 -5.26
CA ILE A 33 -2.77 -3.34 -3.88
C ILE A 33 -4.11 -3.96 -3.47
N ARG A 34 -4.10 -5.05 -2.69
CA ARG A 34 -5.32 -5.67 -2.18
C ARG A 34 -6.07 -4.71 -1.24
N LYS A 35 -7.38 -4.61 -1.41
CA LYS A 35 -8.26 -3.73 -0.60
C LYS A 35 -8.10 -3.95 0.90
N VAL A 36 -7.96 -5.21 1.32
CA VAL A 36 -7.77 -5.60 2.73
C VAL A 36 -6.61 -4.84 3.37
N PHE A 37 -5.50 -4.65 2.64
CA PHE A 37 -4.33 -3.92 3.18
C PHE A 37 -4.54 -2.41 3.23
N ILE A 38 -5.28 -1.86 2.26
CA ILE A 38 -5.61 -0.43 2.25
C ILE A 38 -6.59 -0.11 3.39
N GLU A 39 -7.58 -0.96 3.61
CA GLU A 39 -8.54 -0.86 4.71
C GLU A 39 -7.84 -1.04 6.06
N ALA A 40 -6.92 -2.01 6.18
CA ALA A 40 -6.13 -2.20 7.38
C ALA A 40 -5.25 -0.97 7.70
N LEU A 41 -4.64 -0.34 6.68
CA LEU A 41 -3.91 0.93 6.82
C LEU A 41 -4.81 2.06 7.35
N ILE A 42 -5.99 2.23 6.76
CA ILE A 42 -6.97 3.25 7.13
C ILE A 42 -7.51 3.03 8.55
N ASN A 43 -7.82 1.79 8.91
CA ASN A 43 -8.33 1.45 10.24
C ASN A 43 -7.23 1.36 11.31
N GLY A 44 -5.96 1.44 10.90
CA GLY A 44 -4.79 1.23 11.75
C GLY A 44 -4.70 -0.18 12.33
N ASP A 45 -5.21 -1.18 11.60
CA ASP A 45 -5.24 -2.59 11.98
C ASP A 45 -3.88 -3.23 11.69
N LYS A 46 -3.02 -3.31 12.72
CA LYS A 46 -1.66 -3.86 12.58
C LYS A 46 -1.66 -5.37 12.34
N GLU A 47 -2.67 -6.10 12.80
CA GLU A 47 -2.71 -7.56 12.74
C GLU A 47 -2.92 -8.06 11.32
N ASN A 48 -3.66 -7.30 10.51
CA ASN A 48 -3.93 -7.62 9.11
C ASN A 48 -2.92 -6.97 8.13
N LEU A 49 -1.96 -6.19 8.63
CA LEU A 49 -0.92 -5.58 7.80
C LEU A 49 0.27 -6.52 7.59
N PRO A 50 0.86 -6.52 6.38
CA PRO A 50 2.12 -7.21 6.15
C PRO A 50 3.29 -6.44 6.78
N ASP A 51 4.49 -6.99 6.64
CA ASP A 51 5.72 -6.37 7.12
C ASP A 51 5.86 -4.89 6.72
N ASN A 52 6.44 -4.10 7.62
CA ASN A 52 6.56 -2.65 7.48
C ASN A 52 7.25 -2.24 6.17
N VAL A 53 8.18 -3.05 5.66
CA VAL A 53 8.86 -2.83 4.36
C VAL A 53 7.85 -2.77 3.21
N PHE A 54 6.87 -3.69 3.19
CA PHE A 54 5.80 -3.68 2.19
C PHE A 54 4.84 -2.52 2.40
N VAL A 55 4.50 -2.22 3.65
CA VAL A 55 3.61 -1.11 3.97
C VAL A 55 4.17 0.23 3.49
N ILE A 56 5.48 0.46 3.64
CA ILE A 56 6.15 1.64 3.09
C ILE A 56 6.02 1.70 1.57
N GLY A 57 6.16 0.55 0.87
CA GLY A 57 5.96 0.45 -0.57
C GLY A 57 4.52 0.78 -0.99
N TYR A 58 3.53 0.25 -0.26
CA TYR A 58 2.12 0.53 -0.49
C TYR A 58 1.79 2.00 -0.26
N LEU A 59 2.29 2.57 0.82
CA LEU A 59 2.10 3.97 1.16
C LEU A 59 2.65 4.88 0.07
N LYS A 60 3.85 4.59 -0.44
CA LYS A 60 4.41 5.31 -1.60
C LYS A 60 3.49 5.28 -2.82
N ALA A 61 2.98 4.10 -3.18
CA ALA A 61 2.10 3.96 -4.35
C ALA A 61 0.75 4.69 -4.17
N ILE A 62 0.18 4.63 -2.96
CA ILE A 62 -1.08 5.32 -2.63
C ILE A 62 -0.88 6.84 -2.69
N LEU A 63 0.17 7.37 -2.07
CA LEU A 63 0.46 8.80 -2.04
C LEU A 63 0.85 9.36 -3.40
N ASP A 64 1.58 8.59 -4.21
CA ASP A 64 1.89 8.93 -5.60
C ASP A 64 0.60 9.07 -6.44
N PHE A 65 -0.33 8.14 -6.25
CA PHE A 65 -1.65 8.20 -6.90
C PHE A 65 -2.49 9.40 -6.45
N LEU A 66 -2.46 9.74 -5.16
CA LEU A 66 -3.16 10.90 -4.58
C LEU A 66 -2.49 12.25 -4.93
N LYS A 67 -1.26 12.22 -5.46
CA LYS A 67 -0.42 13.40 -5.76
C LYS A 67 -0.26 14.33 -4.54
N VAL A 68 -0.02 13.75 -3.39
CA VAL A 68 0.24 14.46 -2.12
C VAL A 68 1.71 14.34 -1.71
N ASP A 69 2.12 15.13 -0.73
CA ASP A 69 3.49 15.05 -0.20
C ASP A 69 3.72 13.67 0.41
N LYS A 70 4.63 12.91 -0.19
CA LYS A 70 4.88 11.51 0.19
C LYS A 70 5.87 11.41 1.34
N ASP A 71 6.84 12.31 1.38
CA ASP A 71 7.96 12.23 2.31
C ASP A 71 7.47 12.41 3.76
N SER A 72 6.60 13.39 4.02
CA SER A 72 6.05 13.62 5.35
C SER A 72 5.29 12.40 5.89
N PHE A 73 4.44 11.75 5.09
CA PHE A 73 3.67 10.57 5.51
C PHE A 73 4.57 9.35 5.74
N ILE A 74 5.58 9.16 4.89
CA ILE A 74 6.51 8.02 5.00
C ILE A 74 7.39 8.17 6.24
N GLU A 75 7.89 9.37 6.52
CA GLU A 75 8.69 9.63 7.72
C GLU A 75 7.87 9.44 8.99
N GLU A 76 6.62 9.90 9.02
CA GLU A 76 5.72 9.67 10.15
C GLU A 76 5.52 8.16 10.38
N TYR A 77 5.24 7.39 9.31
CA TYR A 77 5.08 5.93 9.39
C TYR A 77 6.35 5.22 9.86
N LYS A 78 7.52 5.60 9.33
CA LYS A 78 8.81 5.05 9.75
C LYS A 78 9.08 5.32 11.22
N ALA A 79 8.85 6.54 11.71
CA ALA A 79 9.04 6.87 13.12
C ALA A 79 8.12 6.03 14.04
N MET A 80 6.92 5.68 13.57
CA MET A 80 6.02 4.75 14.28
C MET A 80 6.51 3.29 14.22
N ALA A 81 7.08 2.86 13.10
CA ALA A 81 7.57 1.49 12.88
C ALA A 81 8.92 1.21 13.57
N ASP A 82 9.86 2.16 13.57
CA ASP A 82 11.19 2.06 14.21
C ASP A 82 11.09 1.87 15.73
N SER A 83 10.00 2.37 16.33
CA SER A 83 9.72 2.18 17.76
C SER A 83 9.43 0.71 18.12
N GLU A 84 9.24 -0.18 17.13
CA GLU A 84 8.97 -1.61 17.29
C GLU A 84 9.93 -2.44 16.42
N GLU A 85 11.22 -2.18 16.57
CA GLU A 85 12.41 -3.03 16.29
C GLU A 85 12.48 -3.85 14.98
N VAL A 86 13.44 -3.43 14.14
CA VAL A 86 14.33 -4.16 13.22
C VAL A 86 14.15 -5.69 13.14
N SER A 87 13.71 -6.21 11.98
CA SER A 87 14.27 -7.43 11.42
C SER A 87 14.03 -7.55 9.92
N GLU A 88 15.11 -7.93 9.24
CA GLU A 88 15.18 -8.23 7.82
C GLU A 88 14.21 -9.35 7.40
N GLY A 89 13.59 -9.14 6.24
CA GLY A 89 13.48 -10.17 5.21
C GLY A 89 12.85 -11.50 5.59
N LYS A 90 11.52 -11.55 5.68
CA LYS A 90 10.76 -12.75 5.31
C LYS A 90 9.71 -12.35 4.27
N VAL A 91 10.13 -12.30 3.00
CA VAL A 91 9.18 -12.27 1.88
C VAL A 91 8.37 -13.58 1.96
N LYS A 92 7.17 -13.54 2.55
CA LYS A 92 6.19 -14.58 2.33
C LYS A 92 5.72 -14.41 0.89
N GLU A 93 6.23 -15.27 0.03
CA GLU A 93 5.78 -15.43 -1.35
C GLU A 93 4.31 -15.88 -1.36
N ASP A 94 3.41 -14.92 -1.25
CA ASP A 94 2.04 -15.02 -1.76
C ASP A 94 1.84 -13.94 -2.84
N PHE A 95 2.92 -13.67 -3.58
CA PHE A 95 2.82 -13.13 -4.92
C PHE A 95 2.22 -14.24 -5.78
N SER A 96 0.88 -14.35 -5.79
CA SER A 96 0.24 -14.92 -6.98
C SER A 96 0.81 -14.15 -8.16
N PRO A 97 1.56 -14.79 -9.07
CA PRO A 97 2.18 -14.09 -10.18
C PRO A 97 1.12 -13.27 -10.89
N LEU A 98 1.44 -12.00 -11.17
CA LEU A 98 0.63 -11.20 -12.10
C LEU A 98 0.39 -12.08 -13.32
N PRO A 99 -0.87 -12.24 -13.78
CA PRO A 99 -1.14 -13.07 -14.95
C PRO A 99 -0.22 -12.59 -16.06
N GLU A 100 0.55 -13.53 -16.64
CA GLU A 100 1.47 -13.23 -17.73
C GLU A 100 0.72 -12.39 -18.76
N PHE A 101 1.15 -11.13 -18.90
CA PHE A 101 0.58 -10.26 -19.92
C PHE A 101 1.06 -10.81 -21.25
N LYS A 102 0.30 -11.75 -21.81
CA LYS A 102 0.53 -12.28 -23.15
C LYS A 102 0.38 -11.11 -24.12
N SER A 103 1.50 -10.43 -24.37
CA SER A 103 1.67 -9.55 -25.52
C SER A 103 1.41 -10.42 -26.75
N LYS A 104 0.18 -10.36 -27.26
CA LYS A 104 -0.11 -10.90 -28.59
C LYS A 104 0.53 -9.96 -29.60
N SER A 105 1.82 -10.16 -29.83
CA SER A 105 2.45 -9.75 -31.08
C SER A 105 1.87 -10.63 -32.18
N ASN A 106 0.75 -10.19 -32.77
CA ASN A 106 0.34 -10.69 -34.06
C ASN A 106 1.07 -9.87 -35.13
N CYS A 107 2.24 -10.34 -35.57
CA CYS A 107 2.91 -9.82 -36.76
C CYS A 107 3.39 -11.02 -37.60
N LEU A 108 2.48 -11.46 -38.47
CA LEU A 108 2.69 -11.81 -39.88
C LEU A 108 4.07 -12.33 -40.27
N LEU A 109 4.12 -13.61 -40.68
CA LEU A 109 4.64 -14.09 -41.98
C LEU A 109 4.75 -15.63 -41.92
N TRP A 110 3.77 -16.33 -42.49
CA TRP A 110 3.97 -17.68 -42.99
C TRP A 110 3.56 -17.65 -44.46
N THR A 111 4.53 -18.04 -45.30
CA THR A 111 4.52 -18.18 -46.77
C THR A 111 3.56 -19.24 -47.29
#